data_AF-A0A7S4HYV4-F1
#
_entry.id   AF-A0A7S4HYV4-F1
#
_cell.length_a   1.000
_cell.length_b   1.000
_cell.length_c   1.000
_cell.angle_alpha   90.00
_cell.angle_beta   90.00
_cell.angle_gamma   90.00
#
_symmetry.space_group_name_H-M   'P 1'
#
loop_
_entity.id
_entity.type
_entity.pdbx_description
1 polymer ?
#
loop_
_entity_poly.entity_id
_entity_poly.type
_entity_poly.pdbx_seq_one_letter_code
_entity_poly.pdbx_strand_id
1 'polypeptide(L)'
;KKVAQWKICCQIDAENTHSCKEILLDACIHFQMAYELGRTFDVKLLVEWGDAITLLSKKYKIPPLLEQAAEKYSQACTIEPSSIVCLIKWGSALSRCAVSRFELDLEYNEELFSLAEDKFMEADEIFENTRSNHESPSKDTNSNTNLTSPRLPSQGSVTTIRKSKTG
;
A
#
# COMPACT_ATOMS: atom_id res chain seq x y z
N LYS A 1 -39.70 -10.37 9.40
CA LYS A 1 -39.09 -11.58 10.03
C LYS A 1 -37.56 -11.49 10.24
N LYS A 2 -36.81 -10.56 9.61
CA LYS A 2 -35.37 -10.35 9.90
C LYS A 2 -35.09 -9.52 11.17
N VAL A 3 -36.05 -8.75 11.66
CA VAL A 3 -35.96 -7.90 12.86
C VAL A 3 -36.28 -8.66 14.16
N ALA A 4 -36.17 -9.98 14.19
CA ALA A 4 -36.42 -10.78 15.41
C ALA A 4 -35.17 -11.51 15.92
N GLN A 5 -34.15 -11.71 15.08
CA GLN A 5 -32.92 -12.40 15.49
C GLN A 5 -31.97 -11.50 16.31
N TRP A 6 -32.01 -10.18 16.11
CA TRP A 6 -31.14 -9.23 16.82
C TRP A 6 -31.43 -9.09 18.32
N LYS A 7 -32.68 -9.32 18.77
CA LYS A 7 -33.06 -9.16 20.19
C LYS A 7 -32.56 -10.27 21.11
N ILE A 8 -32.15 -11.42 20.55
CA ILE A 8 -31.70 -12.56 21.37
C ILE A 8 -30.23 -12.43 21.79
N CYS A 9 -29.39 -11.69 21.05
CA CYS A 9 -27.98 -11.52 21.43
C CYS A 9 -27.71 -10.42 22.48
N CYS A 10 -28.71 -9.61 22.88
CA CYS A 10 -28.50 -8.48 23.80
C CYS A 10 -28.88 -8.75 25.26
N GLN A 11 -29.08 -10.01 25.65
CA GLN A 11 -29.14 -10.42 27.05
C GLN A 11 -27.82 -11.14 27.38
N ILE A 12 -26.72 -10.40 27.48
CA ILE A 12 -26.01 -10.19 28.74
C ILE A 12 -25.99 -11.47 29.60
N ASP A 13 -25.11 -12.40 29.25
CA ASP A 13 -24.49 -13.26 30.25
C ASP A 13 -23.11 -12.67 30.56
N ALA A 14 -23.01 -12.12 31.78
CA ALA A 14 -21.80 -11.55 32.38
C ALA A 14 -20.74 -12.63 32.73
N GLU A 15 -20.78 -13.79 32.08
CA GLU A 15 -19.92 -14.95 32.36
C GLU A 15 -19.30 -15.55 31.09
N ASN A 16 -19.49 -14.93 29.93
CA ASN A 16 -19.22 -15.57 28.64
C ASN A 16 -17.79 -15.29 28.13
N THR A 17 -16.85 -16.19 28.41
CA THR A 17 -15.59 -16.27 27.66
C THR A 17 -15.89 -16.74 26.23
N HIS A 18 -16.31 -15.81 25.36
CA HIS A 18 -16.44 -16.09 23.94
C HIS A 18 -15.09 -16.51 23.37
N SER A 19 -15.09 -17.57 22.56
CA SER A 19 -13.88 -17.98 21.85
C SER A 19 -13.46 -16.85 20.90
N CYS A 20 -12.15 -16.66 20.67
CA CYS A 20 -11.67 -15.72 19.67
C CYS A 20 -12.33 -15.93 18.29
N LYS A 21 -12.82 -17.14 17.99
CA LYS A 21 -13.53 -17.45 16.75
C LYS A 21 -14.86 -16.72 16.67
N GLU A 22 -15.63 -16.75 17.75
CA GLU A 22 -16.97 -16.17 17.83
C GLU A 22 -16.89 -14.65 17.74
N ILE A 23 -15.94 -14.05 18.47
CA ILE A 23 -15.69 -12.59 18.40
C ILE A 23 -15.35 -12.14 16.97
N LEU A 24 -14.52 -12.91 16.25
CA LEU A 24 -14.16 -12.57 14.87
C LEU A 24 -15.34 -12.75 13.89
N LEU A 25 -16.19 -13.76 14.10
CA LEU A 25 -17.41 -13.96 13.31
C LEU A 25 -18.42 -12.84 13.57
N ASP A 26 -18.64 -12.48 14.84
CA ASP A 26 -19.52 -11.38 15.23
C ASP A 26 -19.03 -10.05 14.66
N ALA A 27 -17.72 -9.80 14.65
CA ALA A 27 -17.15 -8.63 13.99
C ALA A 27 -17.49 -8.61 12.49
N CYS A 28 -17.32 -9.73 11.77
CA CYS A 28 -17.69 -9.83 10.36
C CYS A 28 -19.19 -9.58 10.10
N ILE A 29 -20.06 -10.04 11.00
CA ILE A 29 -21.51 -9.78 10.93
C ILE A 29 -21.80 -8.28 11.10
N HIS A 30 -21.17 -7.62 12.08
CA HIS A 30 -21.35 -6.18 12.27
C HIS A 30 -20.82 -5.35 11.09
N PHE A 31 -19.72 -5.76 10.47
CA PHE A 31 -19.22 -5.11 9.25
C PHE A 31 -20.21 -5.26 8.08
N GLN A 32 -20.75 -6.47 7.87
CA GLN A 32 -21.80 -6.71 6.88
C GLN A 32 -23.03 -5.83 7.15
N MET A 33 -23.50 -5.74 8.39
CA MET A 33 -24.63 -4.88 8.75
C MET A 33 -24.33 -3.40 8.47
N ALA A 34 -23.14 -2.92 8.85
CA ALA A 34 -22.72 -1.55 8.58
C ALA A 34 -22.71 -1.24 7.08
N TYR A 35 -22.25 -2.20 6.26
CA TYR A 35 -22.28 -2.11 4.80
C TYR A 35 -23.72 -2.02 4.27
N GLU A 36 -24.62 -2.89 4.74
CA GLU A 36 -26.04 -2.89 4.36
C GLU A 36 -26.78 -1.61 4.78
N LEU A 37 -26.33 -0.94 5.85
CA LEU A 37 -26.86 0.35 6.31
C LEU A 37 -26.34 1.55 5.48
N GLY A 38 -25.58 1.31 4.41
CA GLY A 38 -25.15 2.34 3.47
C GLY A 38 -23.73 2.84 3.66
N ARG A 39 -22.92 2.21 4.53
CA ARG A 39 -21.47 2.52 4.66
C ARG A 39 -20.63 1.83 3.58
N THR A 40 -21.17 1.69 2.37
CA THR A 40 -20.54 0.97 1.26
C THR A 40 -19.30 1.68 0.70
N PHE A 41 -19.20 3.00 0.92
CA PHE A 41 -18.06 3.83 0.48
C PHE A 41 -17.04 4.12 1.60
N ASP A 42 -17.17 3.43 2.75
CA ASP A 42 -16.25 3.60 3.87
C ASP A 42 -15.03 2.70 3.68
N VAL A 43 -13.94 3.29 3.16
CA VAL A 43 -12.66 2.61 2.93
C VAL A 43 -12.15 1.92 4.20
N LYS A 44 -12.23 2.60 5.35
CA LYS A 44 -11.75 2.08 6.62
C LYS A 44 -12.57 0.86 7.05
N LEU A 45 -13.89 0.92 6.93
CA LEU A 45 -14.78 -0.20 7.20
C LEU A 45 -14.40 -1.43 6.36
N LEU A 46 -14.19 -1.25 5.05
CA LEU A 46 -13.84 -2.33 4.13
C LEU A 46 -12.47 -2.93 4.44
N VAL A 47 -11.48 -2.10 4.77
CA VAL A 47 -10.14 -2.55 5.18
C VAL A 47 -10.19 -3.34 6.48
N GLU A 48 -10.86 -2.82 7.51
CA GLU A 48 -10.99 -3.51 8.81
C GLU A 48 -11.76 -4.83 8.68
N TRP A 49 -12.78 -4.87 7.82
CA TRP A 49 -13.51 -6.08 7.52
C TRP A 49 -12.63 -7.12 6.81
N GLY A 50 -11.86 -6.71 5.80
CA GLY A 50 -10.88 -7.57 5.13
C GLY A 50 -9.84 -8.12 6.11
N ASP A 51 -9.37 -7.31 7.07
CA ASP A 51 -8.41 -7.73 8.09
C ASP A 51 -9.01 -8.79 9.02
N ALA A 52 -10.26 -8.59 9.47
CA ALA A 52 -10.98 -9.54 10.31
C ALA A 52 -11.18 -10.89 9.59
N ILE A 53 -11.58 -10.87 8.32
CA ILE A 53 -11.73 -12.08 7.49
C ILE A 53 -10.37 -12.77 7.30
N THR A 54 -9.32 -11.99 6.99
CA THR A 54 -7.96 -12.51 6.81
C THR A 54 -7.43 -13.19 8.07
N LEU A 55 -7.68 -12.60 9.23
CA LEU A 55 -7.31 -13.16 10.52
C LEU A 55 -8.09 -14.44 10.83
N LEU A 56 -9.40 -14.46 10.56
CA LEU A 56 -10.27 -15.63 10.70
C LEU A 56 -9.78 -16.77 9.80
N SER A 57 -9.50 -16.49 8.53
CA SER A 57 -8.96 -17.46 7.58
C SER A 57 -7.63 -18.07 8.06
N LYS A 58 -6.68 -17.22 8.49
CA LYS A 58 -5.37 -17.66 9.00
C LYS A 58 -5.51 -18.57 10.20
N LYS A 59 -6.27 -18.13 11.19
CA LYS A 59 -6.35 -18.79 12.50
C LYS A 59 -7.07 -20.14 12.40
N TYR A 60 -8.09 -20.24 11.56
CA TYR A 60 -8.91 -21.45 11.44
C TYR A 60 -8.69 -22.23 10.15
N LYS A 61 -7.68 -21.85 9.36
CA LYS A 61 -7.29 -22.50 8.09
C LYS A 61 -8.48 -22.67 7.15
N ILE A 62 -9.14 -21.55 6.81
CA ILE A 62 -10.28 -21.50 5.90
C ILE A 62 -9.90 -20.70 4.65
N PRO A 63 -9.22 -21.32 3.65
CA PRO A 63 -8.72 -20.62 2.45
C PRO A 63 -9.77 -19.81 1.68
N PRO A 64 -11.02 -20.28 1.47
CA PRO A 64 -12.02 -19.52 0.72
C PRO A 64 -12.35 -18.14 1.29
N LEU A 65 -12.05 -17.89 2.57
CA LEU A 65 -12.22 -16.57 3.17
C LEU A 65 -11.18 -15.55 2.67
N LEU A 66 -10.03 -15.97 2.16
CA LEU A 66 -9.03 -15.05 1.62
C LEU A 66 -9.54 -14.33 0.36
N GLU A 67 -10.35 -15.00 -0.45
CA GLU A 67 -11.01 -14.40 -1.63
C GLU A 67 -11.99 -13.30 -1.20
N GLN A 68 -12.77 -13.55 -0.16
CA GLN A 68 -13.67 -12.54 0.40
C GLN A 68 -12.90 -11.34 0.98
N ALA A 69 -11.77 -11.59 1.63
CA ALA A 69 -10.91 -10.50 2.10
C ALA A 69 -10.34 -9.68 0.93
N ALA A 70 -9.86 -10.35 -0.12
CA ALA A 70 -9.37 -9.69 -1.34
C ALA A 70 -10.46 -8.84 -1.99
N GLU A 71 -11.71 -9.30 -2.02
CA GLU A 71 -12.85 -8.52 -2.51
C GLU A 71 -13.06 -7.24 -1.68
N LYS A 72 -12.97 -7.30 -0.35
CA LYS A 72 -13.12 -6.10 0.50
C LYS A 72 -12.00 -5.09 0.25
N TYR A 73 -10.76 -5.55 0.12
CA TYR A 73 -9.65 -4.64 -0.22
C TYR A 73 -9.78 -4.07 -1.63
N SER A 74 -10.24 -4.86 -2.60
CA SER A 74 -10.50 -4.39 -3.96
C SER A 74 -11.57 -3.29 -3.99
N GLN A 75 -12.66 -3.46 -3.23
CA GLN A 75 -13.68 -2.42 -3.06
C GLN A 75 -13.09 -1.16 -2.42
N ALA A 76 -12.25 -1.31 -1.38
CA ALA A 76 -11.55 -0.19 -0.76
C ALA A 76 -10.64 0.56 -1.74
N CYS A 77 -9.84 -0.15 -2.55
CA CYS A 77 -9.03 0.43 -3.62
C CYS A 77 -9.87 1.11 -4.71
N THR A 78 -11.08 0.62 -4.99
CA THR A 78 -11.96 1.26 -5.97
C THR A 78 -12.43 2.63 -5.49
N ILE A 79 -12.62 2.79 -4.18
CA ILE A 79 -13.03 4.07 -3.58
C ILE A 79 -11.83 5.01 -3.43
N GLU A 80 -10.68 4.50 -3.01
CA GLU A 80 -9.45 5.26 -2.85
C GLU A 80 -8.27 4.58 -3.59
N PRO A 81 -8.14 4.81 -4.91
CA PRO A 81 -7.11 4.15 -5.73
C PRO A 81 -5.68 4.53 -5.35
N SER A 82 -5.48 5.73 -4.80
CA SER A 82 -4.18 6.21 -4.34
C SER A 82 -3.77 5.71 -2.94
N SER A 83 -4.58 4.84 -2.33
CA SER A 83 -4.30 4.32 -0.99
C SER A 83 -3.29 3.19 -1.04
N ILE A 84 -2.03 3.51 -0.73
CA ILE A 84 -0.93 2.53 -0.57
C ILE A 84 -1.35 1.38 0.37
N VAL A 85 -2.05 1.69 1.46
CA VAL A 85 -2.50 0.69 2.44
C VAL A 85 -3.48 -0.30 1.80
N CYS A 86 -4.44 0.18 1.00
CA CYS A 86 -5.41 -0.69 0.35
C CYS A 86 -4.73 -1.59 -0.69
N LEU A 87 -3.84 -1.02 -1.51
CA LEU A 87 -3.08 -1.76 -2.53
C LEU A 87 -2.22 -2.87 -1.91
N ILE A 88 -1.45 -2.56 -0.86
CA ILE A 88 -0.64 -3.55 -0.15
C ILE A 88 -1.50 -4.66 0.46
N LYS A 89 -2.64 -4.32 1.07
CA LYS A 89 -3.54 -5.31 1.66
C LYS A 89 -4.18 -6.20 0.60
N TRP A 90 -4.58 -5.63 -0.53
CA TRP A 90 -5.15 -6.38 -1.65
C TRP A 90 -4.11 -7.34 -2.25
N GLY A 91 -2.92 -6.84 -2.61
CA GLY A 91 -1.83 -7.67 -3.12
C GLY A 91 -1.46 -8.79 -2.15
N SER A 92 -1.35 -8.47 -0.85
CA SER A 92 -1.08 -9.48 0.18
C SER A 92 -2.17 -10.56 0.27
N ALA A 93 -3.45 -10.19 0.15
CA ALA A 93 -4.55 -11.15 0.14
C ALA A 93 -4.48 -12.07 -1.08
N LEU A 94 -4.22 -11.52 -2.27
CA LEU A 94 -4.08 -12.27 -3.52
C LEU A 94 -2.91 -13.28 -3.47
N SER A 95 -1.73 -12.85 -3.03
CA SER A 95 -0.59 -13.76 -2.86
C SER A 95 -0.91 -14.90 -1.89
N ARG A 96 -1.70 -14.62 -0.85
CA ARG A 96 -2.12 -15.64 0.12
C ARG A 96 -3.17 -16.59 -0.46
N CYS A 97 -4.10 -16.10 -1.28
CA CYS A 97 -5.02 -16.94 -2.04
C CYS A 97 -4.22 -17.94 -2.89
N ALA A 98 -3.25 -17.45 -3.65
CA ALA A 98 -2.41 -18.26 -4.53
C ALA A 98 -1.66 -19.36 -3.76
N VAL A 99 -0.98 -19.01 -2.66
CA VAL A 99 -0.26 -19.99 -1.83
C VAL A 99 -1.22 -21.01 -1.19
N SER A 100 -2.44 -20.60 -0.84
CA SER A 100 -3.41 -21.51 -0.20
C SER A 100 -4.00 -22.57 -1.13
N ARG A 101 -3.89 -22.38 -2.45
CA ARG A 101 -4.41 -23.27 -3.50
C ARG A 101 -3.30 -23.77 -4.44
N PHE A 102 -2.04 -23.71 -3.99
CA PHE A 102 -0.85 -23.96 -4.83
C PHE A 102 -0.90 -25.30 -5.57
N GLU A 103 -1.41 -26.35 -4.92
CA GLU A 103 -1.44 -27.71 -5.47
C GLU A 103 -2.65 -28.00 -6.39
N LEU A 104 -3.60 -27.06 -6.51
CA LEU A 104 -4.86 -27.29 -7.22
C LEU A 104 -4.84 -26.76 -8.66
N ASP A 105 -4.28 -25.58 -8.88
CA ASP A 105 -4.36 -24.88 -10.16
C ASP A 105 -3.20 -23.88 -10.33
N LEU A 106 -2.16 -24.27 -11.06
CA LEU A 106 -0.96 -23.45 -11.23
C LEU A 106 -1.24 -22.16 -12.03
N GLU A 107 -2.05 -22.25 -13.08
CA GLU A 107 -2.38 -21.11 -13.95
C GLU A 107 -3.15 -20.05 -13.16
N TYR A 108 -4.17 -20.46 -12.41
CA TYR A 108 -4.91 -19.56 -11.52
C TYR A 108 -4.01 -18.89 -10.46
N ASN A 109 -3.02 -19.62 -9.93
CA ASN A 109 -2.10 -19.06 -8.94
C ASN A 109 -1.12 -18.06 -9.57
N GLU A 110 -0.65 -18.31 -10.79
CA GLU A 110 0.18 -17.36 -11.55
C GLU A 110 -0.57 -16.05 -11.82
N GLU A 111 -1.86 -16.13 -12.21
CA GLU A 111 -2.72 -14.96 -12.38
C GLU A 111 -2.85 -14.15 -11.08
N LEU A 112 -3.08 -14.83 -9.94
CA LEU A 112 -3.19 -14.17 -8.64
C LEU A 112 -1.87 -13.54 -8.20
N PHE A 113 -0.72 -14.16 -8.48
CA PHE A 113 0.59 -13.57 -8.18
C PHE A 113 0.89 -12.36 -9.07
N SER A 114 0.60 -12.47 -10.37
CA SER A 114 0.73 -11.36 -11.32
C SER A 114 -0.12 -10.16 -10.88
N LEU A 115 -1.39 -10.39 -10.53
CA LEU A 115 -2.25 -9.33 -10.03
C LEU A 115 -1.77 -8.75 -8.70
N ALA A 116 -1.17 -9.57 -7.83
CA ALA A 116 -0.58 -9.07 -6.58
C ALA A 116 0.63 -8.17 -6.84
N GLU A 117 1.49 -8.55 -7.78
CA GLU A 117 2.65 -7.77 -8.22
C GLU A 117 2.22 -6.40 -8.75
N ASP A 118 1.20 -6.36 -9.61
CA ASP A 118 0.64 -5.09 -10.11
C ASP A 118 0.22 -4.16 -8.97
N LYS A 119 -0.42 -4.67 -7.92
CA LYS A 119 -0.83 -3.84 -6.76
C LYS A 119 0.35 -3.34 -5.95
N PHE A 120 1.43 -4.11 -5.85
CA PHE A 120 2.65 -3.63 -5.19
C PHE A 120 3.37 -2.57 -6.03
N MET A 121 3.44 -2.73 -7.35
CA MET A 121 4.01 -1.73 -8.23
C MET A 121 3.22 -0.42 -8.20
N GLU A 122 1.89 -0.48 -8.24
CA GLU A 122 1.02 0.70 -8.09
C GLU A 122 1.30 1.43 -6.76
N ALA A 123 1.48 0.67 -5.66
CA ALA A 123 1.79 1.24 -4.35
C ALA A 123 3.16 1.93 -4.31
N ASP A 124 4.18 1.30 -4.92
CA ASP A 124 5.53 1.85 -5.01
C ASP A 124 5.56 3.12 -5.87
N GLU A 125 4.83 3.15 -6.99
CA GLU A 125 4.71 4.34 -7.84
C GLU A 125 4.11 5.52 -7.08
N ILE A 126 3.03 5.29 -6.32
CA ILE A 126 2.42 6.34 -5.48
C ILE A 126 3.40 6.81 -4.40
N PHE A 127 4.14 5.89 -3.79
CA PHE A 127 5.13 6.21 -2.77
C PHE A 127 6.26 7.10 -3.32
N GLU A 128 6.84 6.74 -4.47
CA GLU A 128 7.93 7.51 -5.09
C GLU A 128 7.46 8.87 -5.62
N ASN A 129 6.24 8.95 -6.16
CA ASN A 129 5.63 10.22 -6.55
C ASN A 129 5.43 11.13 -5.32
N THR A 130 5.01 10.57 -4.19
CA THR A 130 4.84 11.33 -2.94
C THR A 130 6.19 11.82 -2.40
N ARG A 131 7.24 10.97 -2.42
CA ARG A 131 8.60 11.34 -2.02
C ARG A 131 9.16 12.49 -2.87
N SER A 132 9.05 12.37 -4.19
CA SER A 132 9.58 13.36 -5.15
C SER A 132 8.92 14.74 -4.99
N ASN A 133 7.62 14.77 -4.65
CA ASN A 133 6.89 16.02 -4.40
C ASN A 133 7.33 16.75 -3.12
N HIS A 134 7.91 16.06 -2.14
CA HIS A 134 8.43 16.67 -0.91
C HIS A 134 9.87 17.21 -1.05
N GLU A 135 10.60 16.85 -2.11
CA GLU A 135 11.98 17.31 -2.36
C GLU A 135 12.10 18.64 -3.12
N SER A 136 10.99 19.31 -3.44
CA SER A 136 10.98 20.67 -4.02
C SER A 136 10.27 21.65 -3.07
N PRO A 137 10.99 22.47 -2.26
CA PRO A 137 11.56 23.73 -2.77
C PRO A 137 12.91 24.21 -2.14
N SER A 138 13.60 25.08 -2.89
CA SER A 138 14.70 26.02 -2.54
C SER A 138 16.16 25.56 -2.70
N LYS A 139 16.73 25.84 -3.87
CA LYS A 139 18.11 26.34 -4.01
C LYS A 139 18.16 27.56 -4.92
N ASP A 140 17.34 28.56 -4.60
CA ASP A 140 17.55 29.93 -5.08
C ASP A 140 18.03 30.80 -3.91
N THR A 141 19.34 30.73 -3.63
CA THR A 141 20.08 31.88 -3.09
C THR A 141 21.32 32.08 -3.92
N ASN A 142 21.09 32.83 -5.00
CA ASN A 142 21.96 33.82 -5.59
C ASN A 142 23.09 34.28 -4.63
N SER A 143 24.34 34.10 -5.04
CA SER A 143 25.50 34.79 -4.47
C SER A 143 26.36 35.31 -5.62
N ASN A 144 25.81 36.29 -6.31
CA ASN A 144 26.56 37.19 -7.16
C ASN A 144 27.15 38.30 -6.27
N THR A 145 28.44 38.22 -5.94
CA THR A 145 29.21 39.39 -5.50
C THR A 145 30.54 39.41 -6.23
N ASN A 146 30.55 40.17 -7.32
CA ASN A 146 31.72 40.86 -7.83
C ASN A 146 32.43 41.61 -6.70
N LEU A 147 33.72 41.34 -6.50
CA LEU A 147 34.66 42.29 -5.92
C LEU A 147 35.92 42.28 -6.76
N THR A 148 36.15 43.42 -7.41
CA THR A 148 37.27 43.73 -8.30
C THR A 148 38.55 43.97 -7.48
N SER A 149 39.64 43.38 -7.99
CA SER A 149 41.10 43.42 -7.76
C SER A 149 41.75 44.66 -7.08
N PRO A 150 43.02 44.56 -6.64
CA PRO A 150 44.11 44.91 -7.57
C PRO A 150 45.41 44.08 -7.51
N ARG A 151 46.09 44.17 -8.66
CA ARG A 151 47.35 43.61 -9.17
C ARG A 151 48.62 44.02 -8.41
N LEU A 152 49.66 43.16 -8.42
CA LEU A 152 51.08 43.59 -8.52
C LEU A 152 51.95 42.59 -9.31
N PRO A 153 53.04 43.04 -9.97
CA PRO A 153 53.80 42.28 -10.96
C PRO A 153 55.25 41.94 -10.53
N SER A 154 55.87 40.87 -11.09
CA SER A 154 57.30 40.89 -11.42
C SER A 154 57.78 39.66 -12.22
N GLN A 155 58.31 39.94 -13.42
CA GLN A 155 59.56 39.42 -14.02
C GLN A 155 59.81 37.89 -14.02
N GLY A 156 59.82 37.22 -15.18
CA GLY A 156 61.00 37.09 -16.05
C GLY A 156 61.49 35.62 -16.01
N SER A 157 61.44 34.85 -17.09
CA SER A 157 62.57 34.76 -18.02
C SER A 157 62.17 34.11 -19.35
N VAL A 158 62.76 34.66 -20.40
CA VAL A 158 62.74 34.23 -21.81
C VAL A 158 63.72 33.10 -22.03
N THR A 159 63.34 32.03 -22.74
CA THR A 159 64.21 31.41 -23.79
C THR A 159 63.44 30.62 -24.86
N THR A 160 63.34 31.27 -26.02
CA THR A 160 63.39 30.85 -27.43
C THR A 160 63.71 29.37 -27.81
N ILE A 161 63.03 28.79 -28.82
CA ILE A 161 63.57 28.35 -30.16
C ILE A 161 62.78 27.20 -30.87
N ARG A 162 62.32 27.53 -32.10
CA ARG A 162 62.17 26.81 -33.41
C ARG A 162 61.26 25.58 -33.65
N LYS A 163 60.29 25.84 -34.56
CA LYS A 163 60.04 25.30 -35.94
C LYS A 163 60.12 23.78 -36.22
N SER A 164 59.02 23.25 -36.78
CA SER A 164 58.90 22.54 -38.08
C SER A 164 57.43 22.13 -38.31
N LYS A 165 56.66 22.71 -39.25
CA LYS A 165 56.60 22.53 -40.72
C LYS A 165 56.08 21.14 -41.18
N THR A 166 54.84 21.15 -41.67
CA THR A 166 54.22 20.42 -42.80
C THR A 166 54.37 18.90 -42.92
N GLY A 167 53.20 18.26 -43.07
CA GLY A 167 52.94 17.02 -43.82
C GLY A 167 51.45 16.97 -44.10
#